data_AF-A0A7S2JSG4-F1
#
_entry.id   AF-A0A7S2JSG4-F1
#
_cell.length_a   1.000
_cell.length_b   1.000
_cell.length_c   1.000
_cell.angle_alpha   90.00
_cell.angle_beta   90.00
_cell.angle_gamma   90.00
#
_symmetry.space_group_name_H-M   'P 1'
#
loop_
_entity.id
_entity.type
_entity.pdbx_description
1 polymer ?
#
loop_
_entity_poly.entity_id
_entity_poly.type
_entity_poly.pdbx_seq_one_letter_code
_entity_poly.pdbx_strand_id
1 'polypeptide(L)'
;HQFSLEHTLLLLAKQNADKPVVGASLPQRLAMMDTIAAATDPPGSMLCGVTAYPLFVDKATALRALCGPDARVLIIVGFDTWVRIVDPKYYAANGGLERALGQIFDCVEVVVASRDPASASNLTPLSPEEQEAIVRELPTELSRQRLHFLHNQPDMAPLSSSDARKAVAAGDDSKVHAILPDCLIDFVDKEGIYKDPHM
;
A
#
# COMPACT_ATOMS: atom_id res chain seq x y z
N HIS A 1 -1.20 18.30 -2.11
CA HIS A 1 -0.44 19.44 -2.65
C HIS A 1 0.74 19.07 -3.57
N GLN A 2 1.24 17.82 -3.61
CA GLN A 2 2.38 17.45 -4.49
C GLN A 2 2.00 16.63 -5.74
N PHE A 3 0.94 15.83 -5.67
CA PHE A 3 0.38 15.09 -6.80
C PHE A 3 -1.10 15.46 -6.89
N SER A 4 -1.52 16.09 -7.99
CA SER A 4 -2.94 16.40 -8.23
C SER A 4 -3.62 15.12 -8.69
N LEU A 5 -4.50 14.56 -7.86
CA LEU A 5 -5.19 13.30 -8.09
C LEU A 5 -6.69 13.58 -8.24
N GLU A 6 -7.30 13.04 -9.29
CA GLU A 6 -8.75 13.10 -9.50
C GLU A 6 -9.47 11.95 -8.79
N HIS A 7 -8.86 10.76 -8.80
CA HIS A 7 -9.40 9.55 -8.18
C HIS A 7 -8.32 8.77 -7.43
N THR A 8 -8.72 8.07 -6.37
CA THR A 8 -7.89 7.14 -5.61
C THR A 8 -8.45 5.73 -5.71
N LEU A 9 -7.59 4.74 -5.97
CA LEU A 9 -7.97 3.33 -5.98
C LEU A 9 -7.34 2.60 -4.80
N LEU A 10 -8.17 2.08 -3.90
CA LEU A 10 -7.76 1.09 -2.91
C LEU A 10 -7.73 -0.28 -3.59
N LEU A 11 -6.54 -0.85 -3.78
CA LEU A 11 -6.35 -2.11 -4.52
C LEU A 11 -6.01 -3.28 -3.58
N LEU A 12 -6.97 -4.19 -3.38
CA LEU A 12 -6.78 -5.41 -2.58
C LEU A 12 -6.16 -6.53 -3.42
N ALA A 13 -4.98 -7.00 -3.02
CA ALA A 13 -4.39 -8.20 -3.62
C ALA A 13 -4.92 -9.47 -2.92
N LYS A 14 -5.45 -10.43 -3.72
CA LYS A 14 -5.91 -11.73 -3.21
C LYS A 14 -4.76 -12.53 -2.57
N GLN A 15 -3.56 -12.38 -3.12
CA GLN A 15 -2.34 -13.03 -2.66
C GLN A 15 -1.21 -12.01 -2.68
N ASN A 16 -0.53 -11.86 -1.55
CA ASN A 16 0.77 -11.17 -1.51
C ASN A 16 1.85 -12.23 -1.67
N ALA A 17 2.95 -11.90 -2.37
CA ALA A 17 4.02 -12.84 -2.65
C ALA A 17 4.57 -13.56 -1.40
N ASP A 18 4.58 -12.88 -0.23
CA ASP A 18 5.28 -13.37 0.97
C ASP A 18 4.41 -13.50 2.22
N LYS A 19 3.11 -13.15 2.17
CA LYS A 19 2.29 -13.05 3.38
C LYS A 19 0.97 -13.82 3.26
N PRO A 20 0.72 -14.81 4.13
CA PRO A 20 -0.59 -15.43 4.23
C PRO A 20 -1.63 -14.43 4.73
N VAL A 21 -2.90 -14.66 4.38
CA VAL A 21 -4.03 -13.89 4.89
C VAL A 21 -4.27 -14.31 6.35
N VAL A 22 -4.02 -13.41 7.29
CA VAL A 22 -4.29 -13.58 8.74
C VAL A 22 -5.31 -12.53 9.19
N GLY A 23 -6.19 -12.86 10.15
CA GLY A 23 -7.25 -11.97 10.60
C GLY A 23 -8.44 -11.93 9.64
N ALA A 24 -8.91 -10.74 9.28
CA ALA A 24 -10.06 -10.56 8.41
C ALA A 24 -9.90 -11.26 7.05
N SER A 25 -10.97 -11.93 6.62
CA SER A 25 -11.11 -12.54 5.30
C SER A 25 -11.05 -11.49 4.18
N LEU A 26 -10.82 -11.93 2.94
CA LEU A 26 -10.79 -11.02 1.78
C LEU A 26 -12.10 -10.22 1.61
N PRO A 27 -13.31 -10.83 1.75
CA PRO A 27 -14.56 -10.07 1.70
C PRO A 27 -14.67 -9.02 2.82
N GLN A 28 -14.27 -9.35 4.05
CA GLN A 28 -14.27 -8.39 5.15
C GLN A 28 -13.31 -7.23 4.90
N ARG A 29 -12.13 -7.49 4.33
CA ARG A 29 -11.17 -6.44 3.94
C ARG A 29 -11.71 -5.54 2.85
N LEU A 30 -12.36 -6.12 1.84
CA LEU A 30 -13.01 -5.35 0.78
C LEU A 30 -14.13 -4.48 1.35
N ALA A 31 -14.98 -5.03 2.23
CA ALA A 31 -16.03 -4.27 2.89
C ALA A 31 -15.49 -3.11 3.77
N MET A 32 -14.37 -3.31 4.47
CA MET A 32 -13.67 -2.22 5.15
C MET A 32 -13.20 -1.14 4.16
N MET A 33 -12.60 -1.53 3.03
CA MET A 33 -12.17 -0.57 2.01
C MET A 33 -13.36 0.20 1.41
N ASP A 34 -14.47 -0.49 1.12
CA ASP A 34 -15.71 0.13 0.63
C ASP A 34 -16.29 1.12 1.64
N THR A 35 -16.19 0.82 2.93
CA THR A 35 -16.64 1.71 4.01
C THR A 35 -15.82 3.01 4.05
N ILE A 36 -14.50 2.92 3.87
CA ILE A 36 -13.62 4.09 3.75
C ILE A 36 -13.96 4.89 2.47
N ALA A 37 -14.09 4.20 1.34
CA ALA A 37 -14.37 4.84 0.06
C ALA A 37 -15.72 5.58 0.06
N ALA A 38 -16.75 5.00 0.66
CA ALA A 38 -18.07 5.62 0.80
C ALA A 38 -18.07 6.85 1.73
N ALA A 39 -17.17 6.89 2.72
CA ALA A 39 -17.01 8.02 3.62
C ALA A 39 -16.11 9.14 3.06
N THR A 40 -15.48 8.94 1.90
CA THR A 40 -14.58 9.93 1.29
C THR A 40 -15.35 11.01 0.54
N ASP A 41 -14.97 12.28 0.74
CA ASP A 41 -15.53 13.45 0.05
C ASP A 41 -14.57 13.95 -1.05
N PRO A 42 -15.04 14.23 -2.28
CA PRO A 42 -16.41 14.02 -2.76
C PRO A 42 -16.74 12.54 -2.98
N PRO A 43 -18.03 12.15 -2.87
CA PRO A 43 -18.45 10.78 -3.15
C PRO A 43 -17.99 10.31 -4.54
N GLY A 44 -17.41 9.11 -4.60
CA GLY A 44 -16.87 8.53 -5.84
C GLY A 44 -15.44 8.96 -6.20
N SER A 45 -14.80 9.82 -5.39
CA SER A 45 -13.37 10.13 -5.54
C SER A 45 -12.46 8.96 -5.15
N MET A 46 -12.94 8.04 -4.31
CA MET A 46 -12.24 6.81 -3.93
C MET A 46 -12.99 5.58 -4.42
N LEU A 47 -12.26 4.65 -5.03
CA LEU A 47 -12.75 3.41 -5.61
C LEU A 47 -12.06 2.22 -4.95
N CYS A 48 -12.72 1.07 -4.95
CA CYS A 48 -12.15 -0.20 -4.52
C CYS A 48 -11.95 -1.13 -5.71
N GLY A 49 -10.84 -1.86 -5.70
CA GLY A 49 -10.52 -2.87 -6.70
C GLY A 49 -9.88 -4.09 -6.08
N VAL A 50 -9.97 -5.22 -6.77
CA VAL A 50 -9.33 -6.47 -6.39
C VAL A 50 -8.41 -6.94 -7.51
N THR A 51 -7.24 -7.46 -7.16
CA THR A 51 -6.30 -8.03 -8.12
C THR A 51 -5.85 -9.42 -7.70
N ALA A 52 -5.73 -10.31 -8.69
CA ALA A 52 -5.08 -11.62 -8.54
C ALA A 52 -3.57 -11.56 -8.79
N TYR A 53 -3.05 -10.45 -9.31
CA TYR A 53 -1.65 -10.31 -9.65
C TYR A 53 -0.79 -10.11 -8.39
N PRO A 54 0.19 -10.99 -8.12
CA PRO A 54 1.04 -10.87 -6.94
C PRO A 54 2.15 -9.83 -7.14
N LEU A 55 2.70 -9.71 -8.36
CA LEU A 55 3.82 -8.83 -8.68
C LEU A 55 3.34 -7.44 -9.12
N PHE A 56 4.16 -6.41 -8.83
CA PHE A 56 3.83 -5.04 -9.19
C PHE A 56 3.92 -4.75 -10.70
N VAL A 57 4.75 -5.48 -11.44
CA VAL A 57 4.83 -5.37 -12.90
C VAL A 57 3.50 -5.74 -13.57
N ASP A 58 2.86 -6.80 -13.11
CA ASP A 58 1.57 -7.25 -13.62
C ASP A 58 0.45 -6.28 -13.21
N LYS A 59 0.49 -5.77 -11.97
CA LYS A 59 -0.45 -4.73 -11.49
C LYS A 59 -0.33 -3.45 -12.32
N ALA A 60 0.89 -2.98 -12.59
CA ALA A 60 1.13 -1.78 -13.37
C ALA A 60 0.59 -1.93 -14.80
N THR A 61 0.84 -3.08 -15.44
CA THR A 61 0.33 -3.40 -16.78
C THR A 61 -1.20 -3.43 -16.79
N ALA A 62 -1.83 -4.10 -15.82
CA ALA A 62 -3.29 -4.18 -15.71
C ALA A 62 -3.93 -2.81 -15.46
N LEU A 63 -3.33 -1.98 -14.61
CA LEU A 63 -3.82 -0.62 -14.34
C LEU A 63 -3.70 0.27 -15.57
N ARG A 64 -2.59 0.19 -16.32
CA ARG A 64 -2.43 0.91 -17.59
C ARG A 64 -3.50 0.50 -18.61
N ALA A 65 -3.79 -0.79 -18.72
CA ALA A 65 -4.85 -1.28 -19.60
C ALA A 65 -6.25 -0.81 -19.17
N LEU A 66 -6.50 -0.73 -17.86
CA LEU A 66 -7.78 -0.28 -17.30
C LEU A 66 -8.00 1.23 -17.47
N CYS A 67 -6.99 2.05 -17.18
CA CYS A 67 -7.10 3.51 -17.21
C CYS A 67 -6.89 4.11 -18.60
N GLY A 68 -6.33 3.35 -19.55
CA GLY A 68 -6.00 3.83 -20.88
C GLY A 68 -4.64 4.55 -20.96
N PRO A 69 -4.17 4.88 -22.17
CA PRO A 69 -2.83 5.41 -22.41
C PRO A 69 -2.65 6.86 -21.92
N ASP A 70 -3.70 7.67 -21.94
CA ASP A 70 -3.63 9.11 -21.61
C ASP A 70 -3.73 9.38 -20.10
N ALA A 71 -4.17 8.40 -19.32
CA ALA A 71 -4.27 8.53 -17.87
C ALA A 71 -2.88 8.58 -17.22
N ARG A 72 -2.67 9.52 -16.30
CA ARG A 72 -1.53 9.49 -15.39
C ARG A 72 -1.87 8.56 -14.22
N VAL A 73 -1.12 7.47 -14.07
CA VAL A 73 -1.36 6.47 -13.02
C VAL A 73 -0.18 6.47 -12.06
N LEU A 74 -0.46 6.69 -10.77
CA LEU A 74 0.53 6.64 -9.70
C LEU A 74 0.23 5.45 -8.79
N ILE A 75 1.24 4.63 -8.52
CA ILE A 75 1.18 3.60 -7.49
C ILE A 75 1.94 4.11 -6.27
N ILE A 76 1.24 4.25 -5.15
CA ILE A 76 1.83 4.62 -3.86
C ILE A 76 2.15 3.34 -3.08
N VAL A 77 3.38 3.21 -2.61
CA VAL A 77 3.85 2.09 -1.78
C VAL A 77 4.64 2.60 -0.59
N GLY A 78 4.64 1.86 0.51
CA GLY A 78 5.59 2.10 1.60
C GLY A 78 6.99 1.60 1.23
N PHE A 79 8.02 2.15 1.87
CA PHE A 79 9.41 1.74 1.69
C PHE A 79 9.63 0.22 1.82
N ASP A 80 8.95 -0.44 2.77
CA ASP A 80 9.01 -1.90 2.95
C ASP A 80 8.55 -2.71 1.72
N THR A 81 7.63 -2.13 0.95
CA THR A 81 7.13 -2.72 -0.29
C THR A 81 8.04 -2.37 -1.45
N TRP A 82 8.62 -1.16 -1.48
CA TRP A 82 9.64 -0.79 -2.46
C TRP A 82 10.84 -1.73 -2.43
N VAL A 83 11.39 -2.04 -1.25
CA VAL A 83 12.50 -3.01 -1.09
C VAL A 83 12.17 -4.35 -1.75
N ARG A 84 10.91 -4.79 -1.69
CA ARG A 84 10.46 -6.02 -2.37
C ARG A 84 10.28 -5.84 -3.87
N ILE A 85 9.80 -4.67 -4.31
CA ILE A 85 9.66 -4.36 -5.74
C ILE A 85 11.03 -4.39 -6.44
N VAL A 86 12.09 -3.97 -5.77
CA VAL A 86 13.46 -3.97 -6.32
C VAL A 86 14.27 -5.23 -5.99
N ASP A 87 13.68 -6.24 -5.35
CA ASP A 87 14.38 -7.49 -5.02
C ASP A 87 14.41 -8.43 -6.24
N PRO A 88 15.60 -8.78 -6.78
CA PRO A 88 15.71 -9.62 -7.97
C PRO A 88 15.05 -11.00 -7.83
N LYS A 89 14.87 -11.52 -6.61
CA LYS A 89 14.33 -12.87 -6.40
C LYS A 89 12.92 -13.05 -6.98
N TYR A 90 12.14 -11.97 -7.09
CA TYR A 90 10.78 -12.02 -7.64
C TYR A 90 10.74 -12.05 -9.18
N TYR A 91 11.85 -11.79 -9.86
CA TYR A 91 11.89 -11.62 -11.32
C TYR A 91 12.84 -12.58 -12.04
N ALA A 92 13.45 -13.52 -11.32
CA ALA A 92 14.36 -14.52 -11.90
C ALA A 92 13.72 -15.30 -13.06
N ALA A 93 12.43 -15.64 -12.96
CA ALA A 93 11.69 -16.35 -14.01
C ALA A 93 11.13 -15.43 -15.12
N ASN A 94 11.15 -14.11 -14.93
CA ASN A 94 10.41 -13.13 -15.75
C ASN A 94 11.34 -12.19 -16.54
N GLY A 95 12.56 -12.65 -16.87
CA GLY A 95 13.53 -11.88 -17.64
C GLY A 95 14.31 -10.84 -16.82
N GLY A 96 14.29 -10.94 -15.49
CA GLY A 96 15.13 -10.16 -14.58
C GLY A 96 14.50 -8.86 -14.07
N LEU A 97 15.14 -8.30 -13.05
CA LEU A 97 14.67 -7.10 -12.35
C LEU A 97 14.57 -5.88 -13.27
N GLU A 98 15.61 -5.59 -14.05
CA GLU A 98 15.65 -4.41 -14.91
C GLU A 98 14.49 -4.38 -15.92
N ARG A 99 14.19 -5.53 -16.53
CA ARG A 99 13.05 -5.66 -17.44
C ARG A 99 11.73 -5.38 -16.73
N ALA A 100 11.55 -5.92 -15.52
CA ALA A 100 10.34 -5.72 -14.74
C ALA A 100 10.16 -4.25 -14.31
N LEU A 101 11.23 -3.61 -13.84
CA LEU A 101 11.22 -2.19 -13.49
C LEU A 101 10.94 -1.31 -14.71
N GLY A 102 11.59 -1.60 -15.85
CA GLY A 102 11.31 -0.92 -17.11
C GLY A 102 9.82 -0.99 -17.48
N GLN A 103 9.21 -2.18 -17.40
CA GLN A 103 7.79 -2.36 -17.66
C GLN A 103 6.89 -1.61 -16.66
N ILE A 104 7.24 -1.61 -15.37
CA ILE A 104 6.53 -0.82 -14.36
C ILE A 104 6.54 0.66 -14.75
N PHE A 105 7.72 1.23 -15.01
CA PHE A 105 7.85 2.65 -15.31
C PHE A 105 7.34 3.03 -16.70
N ASP A 106 7.18 2.10 -17.65
CA ASP A 106 6.44 2.34 -18.89
C ASP A 106 4.94 2.54 -18.60
N CYS A 107 4.41 1.78 -17.65
CA CYS A 107 2.99 1.75 -17.34
C CYS A 107 2.56 2.83 -16.33
N VAL A 108 3.33 3.09 -15.28
CA VAL A 108 2.92 3.91 -14.14
C VAL A 108 4.07 4.75 -13.59
N GLU A 109 3.73 5.72 -12.74
CA GLU A 109 4.66 6.33 -11.80
C GLU A 109 4.60 5.60 -10.44
N VAL A 110 5.72 5.57 -9.74
CA VAL A 110 5.83 4.97 -8.41
C VAL A 110 6.17 6.05 -7.39
N VAL A 111 5.39 6.14 -6.33
CA VAL A 111 5.65 7.01 -5.19
C VAL A 111 5.98 6.12 -3.99
N VAL A 112 7.19 6.25 -3.47
CA VAL A 112 7.64 5.54 -2.27
C VAL A 112 7.47 6.45 -1.07
N ALA A 113 6.56 6.08 -0.17
CA ALA A 113 6.33 6.78 1.08
C ALA A 113 7.27 6.26 2.17
N SER A 114 7.86 7.18 2.95
CA SER A 114 8.67 6.81 4.11
C SER A 114 7.85 6.08 5.18
N ARG A 115 8.53 5.24 5.95
CA ARG A 115 7.99 4.49 7.08
C ARG A 115 8.72 4.89 8.35
N ASP A 116 8.04 4.81 9.49
CA ASP A 116 8.74 4.84 10.79
C ASP A 116 9.68 3.62 10.87
N PRO A 117 11.00 3.81 11.10
CA PRO A 117 11.95 2.73 11.30
C PRO A 117 11.51 1.70 12.35
N ALA A 118 10.79 2.11 13.41
CA ALA A 118 10.28 1.22 14.45
C ALA A 118 9.11 0.33 13.99
N SER A 119 8.42 0.72 12.91
CA SER A 119 7.27 -0.01 12.35
C SER A 119 7.68 -1.09 11.32
N ALA A 120 8.91 -1.02 10.79
CA ALA A 120 9.40 -1.91 9.74
C ALA A 120 10.01 -3.20 10.34
N SER A 121 9.16 -4.09 10.85
CA SER A 121 9.56 -5.27 11.66
C SER A 121 10.60 -6.21 11.01
N ASN A 122 10.79 -6.15 9.69
CA ASN A 122 11.63 -7.09 8.92
C ASN A 122 12.76 -6.40 8.15
N LEU A 123 13.00 -5.11 8.38
CA LEU A 123 14.06 -4.35 7.73
C LEU A 123 14.96 -3.72 8.77
N THR A 124 16.19 -3.40 8.37
CA THR A 124 17.05 -2.51 9.16
C THR A 124 16.29 -1.20 9.41
N PRO A 125 16.24 -0.70 10.65
CA PRO A 125 15.60 0.58 10.93
C PRO A 125 16.43 1.69 10.28
N LEU A 126 15.84 2.32 9.26
CA LEU A 126 16.45 3.40 8.49
C LEU A 126 15.63 4.68 8.67
N SER A 127 16.31 5.82 8.82
CA SER A 127 15.65 7.13 8.85
C SER A 127 14.95 7.43 7.50
N PRO A 128 13.96 8.33 7.46
CA PRO A 128 13.34 8.75 6.20
C PRO A 128 14.35 9.23 5.15
N GLU A 129 15.43 9.89 5.55
CA GLU A 129 16.51 10.35 4.67
C GLU A 129 17.34 9.20 4.12
N GLU A 130 17.63 8.18 4.93
CA GLU A 130 18.32 6.97 4.48
C GLU A 130 17.44 6.16 3.51
N GLN A 131 16.13 6.08 3.80
CA GLN A 131 15.15 5.47 2.90
C GLN A 131 15.09 6.21 1.56
N GLU A 132 15.07 7.54 1.58
CA GLU A 132 15.10 8.36 0.37
C GLU A 132 16.39 8.12 -0.44
N ALA A 133 17.54 8.10 0.22
CA ALA A 133 18.82 7.84 -0.43
C ALA A 133 18.81 6.50 -1.17
N ILE A 134 18.34 5.42 -0.53
CA ILE A 134 18.21 4.09 -1.15
C ILE A 134 17.25 4.09 -2.34
N VAL A 135 16.10 4.76 -2.23
CA VAL A 135 15.15 4.86 -3.35
C VAL A 135 15.80 5.59 -4.53
N ARG A 136 16.62 6.61 -4.26
CA ARG A 136 17.34 7.39 -5.27
C ARG A 136 18.57 6.71 -5.87
N GLU A 137 19.01 5.56 -5.33
CA GLU A 137 20.05 4.75 -5.96
C GLU A 137 19.59 4.17 -7.31
N LEU A 138 18.27 4.04 -7.53
CA LEU A 138 17.76 3.59 -8.82
C LEU A 138 18.02 4.65 -9.91
N PRO A 139 18.71 4.31 -11.01
CA PRO A 139 19.04 5.28 -12.05
C PRO A 139 17.82 5.99 -12.63
N THR A 140 17.94 7.29 -12.88
CA THR A 140 16.88 8.12 -13.47
C THR A 140 16.48 7.67 -14.87
N GLU A 141 17.40 7.04 -15.59
CA GLU A 141 17.21 6.48 -16.93
C GLU A 141 16.30 5.25 -16.86
N LEU A 142 16.52 4.38 -15.87
CA LEU A 142 15.71 3.18 -15.67
C LEU A 142 14.31 3.53 -15.15
N SER A 143 14.22 4.47 -14.21
CA SER A 143 12.95 4.96 -13.69
C SER A 143 12.22 5.91 -14.65
N ARG A 144 12.88 6.40 -15.70
CA ARG A 144 12.35 7.39 -16.65
C ARG A 144 11.78 8.64 -15.96
N GLN A 145 12.39 9.06 -14.85
CA GLN A 145 11.91 10.16 -14.00
C GLN A 145 10.50 9.94 -13.41
N ARG A 146 10.04 8.70 -13.34
CA ARG A 146 8.71 8.30 -12.83
C ARG A 146 8.77 7.68 -11.43
N LEU A 147 9.90 7.80 -10.74
CA LEU A 147 10.08 7.38 -9.35
C LEU A 147 10.14 8.62 -8.45
N HIS A 148 9.29 8.65 -7.44
CA HIS A 148 9.18 9.74 -6.48
C HIS A 148 9.33 9.23 -5.06
N PHE A 149 9.85 10.08 -4.18
CA PHE A 149 9.88 9.83 -2.75
C PHE A 149 8.96 10.82 -2.03
N LEU A 150 8.21 10.33 -1.04
CA LEU A 150 7.30 11.11 -0.22
C LEU A 150 7.65 10.90 1.26
N HIS A 151 8.03 11.97 1.94
CA HIS A 151 8.13 11.96 3.40
C HIS A 151 6.72 11.89 3.98
N ASN A 152 6.40 10.78 4.64
CA ASN A 152 5.11 10.55 5.25
C ASN A 152 4.91 11.45 6.48
N GLN A 153 3.65 11.74 6.82
CA GLN A 153 3.34 12.58 7.97
C GLN A 153 3.79 11.89 9.27
N PRO A 154 4.41 12.60 10.24
CA PRO A 154 4.95 11.98 11.45
C PRO A 154 3.93 11.23 12.32
N ASP A 155 2.67 11.69 12.31
CA ASP A 155 1.54 11.08 13.02
C ASP A 155 1.02 9.81 12.33
N MET A 156 1.14 9.72 11.01
CA MET A 156 0.71 8.57 10.21
C MET A 156 1.81 7.50 10.06
N ALA A 157 3.08 7.90 10.09
CA ALA A 157 4.24 7.02 9.93
C ALA A 157 4.31 5.82 10.90
N PRO A 158 3.92 5.93 12.20
CA PRO A 158 3.97 4.81 13.14
C PRO A 158 2.75 3.87 13.04
N LEU A 159 1.68 4.25 12.33
CA LEU A 159 0.45 3.48 12.30
C LEU A 159 0.65 2.13 11.61
N SER A 160 0.19 1.06 12.27
CA SER A 160 0.29 -0.30 11.74
C SER A 160 -1.02 -1.08 11.93
N SER A 161 -1.36 -1.90 10.94
CA SER A 161 -2.52 -2.81 11.05
C SER A 161 -2.39 -3.78 12.22
N SER A 162 -1.16 -4.14 12.62
CA SER A 162 -0.92 -5.04 13.74
C SER A 162 -1.27 -4.40 15.07
N ASP A 163 -0.98 -3.11 15.24
CA ASP A 163 -1.32 -2.37 16.45
C ASP A 163 -2.81 -2.06 16.50
N ALA A 164 -3.44 -1.76 15.36
CA ALA A 164 -4.89 -1.66 15.27
C ALA A 164 -5.60 -2.95 15.75
N ARG A 165 -5.17 -4.12 15.26
CA ARG A 165 -5.74 -5.42 15.68
C ARG A 165 -5.56 -5.66 17.17
N LYS A 166 -4.38 -5.35 17.73
CA LYS A 166 -4.12 -5.50 19.18
C LYS A 166 -5.00 -4.56 20.01
N ALA A 167 -5.18 -3.32 19.56
CA ALA A 167 -6.03 -2.34 20.25
C ALA A 167 -7.49 -2.81 20.28
N VAL A 168 -8.02 -3.29 19.14
CA VAL A 168 -9.38 -3.87 19.06
C VAL A 168 -9.52 -5.09 19.95
N ALA A 169 -8.58 -6.05 19.88
CA ALA A 169 -8.62 -7.26 20.70
C ALA A 169 -8.51 -6.97 22.21
N ALA A 170 -7.83 -5.88 22.59
CA ALA A 170 -7.70 -5.45 23.98
C ALA A 170 -8.88 -4.60 24.48
N GLY A 171 -9.81 -4.18 23.61
CA GLY A 171 -10.86 -3.21 23.94
C GLY A 171 -10.29 -1.84 24.33
N ASP A 172 -9.16 -1.44 23.75
CA ASP A 172 -8.51 -0.16 24.03
C ASP A 172 -9.07 0.94 23.11
N ASP A 173 -10.28 1.41 23.43
CA ASP A 173 -11.03 2.39 22.62
C ASP A 173 -10.21 3.62 22.27
N SER A 174 -9.43 4.14 23.23
CA SER A 174 -8.57 5.31 23.01
C SER A 174 -7.54 5.06 21.92
N LYS A 175 -6.92 3.88 21.88
CA LYS A 175 -5.98 3.53 20.80
C LYS A 175 -6.68 3.21 19.49
N VAL A 176 -7.88 2.62 19.53
CA VAL A 176 -8.68 2.35 18.33
C VAL A 176 -9.02 3.65 17.60
N HIS A 177 -9.55 4.66 18.31
CA HIS A 177 -9.85 5.99 17.75
C HIS A 177 -8.60 6.78 17.32
N ALA A 178 -7.42 6.46 17.86
CA ALA A 178 -6.17 7.06 17.43
C ALA A 178 -5.63 6.50 16.11
N ILE A 179 -6.09 5.31 15.68
CA ILE A 179 -5.54 4.59 14.52
C ILE A 179 -6.57 4.44 13.39
N LEU A 180 -7.82 4.16 13.72
CA LEU A 180 -8.88 3.89 12.75
C LEU A 180 -9.81 5.11 12.60
N PRO A 181 -10.28 5.40 11.38
CA PRO A 181 -11.35 6.37 11.20
C PRO A 181 -12.67 5.85 11.77
N ASP A 182 -13.53 6.74 12.26
CA ASP A 182 -14.80 6.39 12.92
C ASP A 182 -15.67 5.44 12.09
N CYS A 183 -15.74 5.64 10.76
CA CYS A 183 -16.52 4.77 9.87
C CYS A 183 -16.07 3.30 9.90
N LEU A 184 -14.78 3.05 10.14
CA LEU A 184 -14.25 1.69 10.27
C LEU A 184 -14.45 1.12 11.67
N ILE A 185 -14.44 1.96 12.71
CA ILE A 185 -14.65 1.52 14.09
C ILE A 185 -16.05 0.91 14.21
N ASP A 186 -17.07 1.63 13.74
CA ASP A 186 -18.45 1.16 13.71
C ASP A 186 -18.60 -0.17 12.96
N PHE A 187 -17.91 -0.31 11.82
CA PHE A 187 -17.94 -1.52 11.01
C PHE A 187 -17.28 -2.70 11.73
N VAL A 188 -16.07 -2.51 12.25
CA VAL A 188 -15.31 -3.54 12.98
C VAL A 188 -16.09 -4.01 14.20
N ASP A 189 -16.76 -3.09 14.90
CA ASP A 189 -17.55 -3.43 16.08
C ASP A 189 -18.79 -4.24 15.76
N LYS A 190 -19.54 -3.82 14.73
CA LYS A 190 -20.75 -4.50 14.26
C LYS A 190 -20.45 -5.91 13.75
N GLU A 191 -19.38 -6.08 12.99
CA GLU A 191 -19.00 -7.35 12.37
C GLU A 191 -18.14 -8.24 13.30
N GLY A 192 -17.81 -7.76 14.51
CA GLY A 192 -17.04 -8.51 15.50
C GLY A 192 -15.61 -8.86 15.06
N ILE A 193 -15.03 -8.07 14.14
CA ILE A 193 -13.75 -8.37 13.52
C ILE A 193 -12.62 -8.08 14.52
N TYR A 194 -11.65 -8.99 14.64
CA TYR A 194 -10.47 -8.87 15.53
C TYR A 194 -10.77 -8.86 17.04
N LYS A 195 -12.00 -9.17 17.46
CA LYS A 195 -12.37 -9.29 18.88
C LYS A 195 -11.90 -10.61 19.52
N ASP A 196 -11.64 -11.62 18.71
CA ASP A 196 -11.04 -12.89 19.14
C ASP A 196 -9.53 -12.90 18.82
N PRO A 197 -8.64 -13.04 19.82
CA PRO A 197 -7.19 -13.13 19.59
C PRO A 197 -6.75 -14.36 18.78
N HIS A 198 -7.64 -15.31 18.51
CA HIS A 198 -7.39 -16.50 17.70
C HIS A 198 -7.81 -16.37 16.22
N MET A 199 -8.33 -15.22 15.79
CA MET A 199 -8.71 -14.93 14.39
C MET A 199 -7.63 -14.12 13.65
#